data_AF-A0A1C4EZI8-F1
#
_entry.id   AF-A0A1C4EZI8-F1
#
_cell.length_a   1.000
_cell.length_b   1.000
_cell.length_c   1.000
_cell.angle_alpha   90.00
_cell.angle_beta   90.00
_cell.angle_gamma   90.00
#
_symmetry.space_group_name_H-M   'P 1'
#
loop_
_entity.id
_entity.type
_entity.pdbx_description
1 polymer ?
#
loop_
_entity_poly.entity_id
_entity_poly.type
_entity_poly.pdbx_seq_one_letter_code
_entity_poly.pdbx_strand_id
1 'polypeptide(L)'
;MKKYLILITSISLFLGLTGCDDAHDQANNTIKNTDQNNIKTNIANNQSSNDVEQLKSFINNILSQLDEEIEIWKETNDGELNQDNIKGINEDLSFVLKYVKELEKKGGTTDQLKQFKLAVKTHINEFETGTIQDVSALIQEANNL
;
A
#
# COMPACT_ATOMS: atom_id res chain seq x y z
N MET A 1 2.01 56.61 -16.56
CA MET A 1 1.14 55.84 -15.64
C MET A 1 1.52 54.37 -15.73
N LYS A 2 1.66 53.70 -14.56
CA LYS A 2 1.62 52.23 -14.38
C LYS A 2 2.81 51.47 -15.00
N LYS A 3 3.25 50.29 -14.55
CA LYS A 3 3.15 49.46 -13.33
C LYS A 3 4.18 48.34 -13.61
N TYR A 4 4.69 47.74 -12.54
CA TYR A 4 5.42 46.46 -12.45
C TYR A 4 5.08 45.41 -13.54
N LEU A 5 6.02 44.52 -13.86
CA LEU A 5 6.06 43.16 -13.29
C LEU A 5 7.15 42.32 -13.98
N ILE A 6 7.96 41.66 -13.16
CA ILE A 6 9.02 40.72 -13.53
C ILE A 6 8.37 39.43 -14.06
N LEU A 7 8.85 38.91 -15.19
CA LEU A 7 8.65 37.52 -15.60
C LEU A 7 10.00 36.96 -16.05
N ILE A 8 10.67 36.24 -15.14
CA ILE A 8 11.89 35.49 -15.44
C ILE A 8 11.46 34.06 -15.75
N THR A 9 11.54 33.66 -17.01
CA THR A 9 11.67 32.24 -17.37
C THR A 9 12.35 32.15 -18.74
N SER A 10 13.68 32.12 -18.71
CA SER A 10 14.53 31.64 -19.82
C SER A 10 15.66 30.87 -19.14
N ILE A 11 15.62 29.54 -19.11
CA ILE A 11 16.06 28.60 -20.16
C ILE A 11 17.56 28.71 -20.44
N SER A 12 18.21 27.54 -20.31
CA SER A 12 19.51 27.09 -20.85
C SER A 12 20.75 27.25 -19.97
N LEU A 13 21.37 26.11 -19.62
CA LEU A 13 22.62 25.63 -20.26
C LEU A 13 22.92 24.19 -19.75
N PHE A 14 22.93 23.14 -20.60
CA PHE A 14 24.07 22.64 -21.41
C PHE A 14 25.27 22.28 -20.51
N LEU A 15 25.84 21.07 -20.44
CA LEU A 15 26.21 19.99 -21.39
C LEU A 15 26.45 18.69 -20.57
N GLY A 16 26.50 17.46 -21.09
CA GLY A 16 26.79 17.02 -22.46
C GLY A 16 26.47 15.54 -22.67
N LEU A 17 26.31 15.20 -23.94
CA LEU A 17 25.95 13.90 -24.52
C LEU A 17 27.06 12.85 -24.37
N THR A 18 26.70 11.58 -24.15
CA THR A 18 27.02 10.43 -25.05
C THR A 18 26.32 9.14 -24.59
N GLY A 19 25.68 8.43 -25.54
CA GLY A 19 25.15 7.06 -25.42
C GLY A 19 23.73 6.95 -24.85
N CYS A 20 22.67 7.03 -25.65
CA CYS A 20 22.00 5.94 -26.38
C CYS A 20 21.42 4.84 -25.46
N ASP A 21 20.09 4.77 -25.49
CA ASP A 21 19.16 3.76 -24.99
C ASP A 21 18.70 3.82 -23.52
N ASP A 22 17.40 3.61 -23.35
CA ASP A 22 16.60 3.48 -22.12
C ASP A 22 16.06 4.76 -21.43
N ALA A 23 15.32 5.57 -22.19
CA ALA A 23 14.42 6.60 -21.64
C ALA A 23 12.94 6.16 -21.63
N HIS A 24 12.63 4.89 -21.35
CA HIS A 24 11.24 4.41 -21.30
C HIS A 24 10.72 3.96 -19.92
N ASP A 25 11.56 3.78 -18.90
CA ASP A 25 11.12 3.18 -17.62
C ASP A 25 11.03 4.14 -16.42
N GLN A 26 11.37 5.42 -16.57
CA GLN A 26 11.37 6.35 -15.42
C GLN A 26 10.04 7.09 -15.19
N ALA A 27 9.09 7.03 -16.13
CA ALA A 27 7.80 7.71 -16.01
C ALA A 27 6.78 6.93 -15.17
N ASN A 28 6.91 5.59 -15.07
CA ASN A 28 5.89 4.77 -14.41
C ASN A 28 6.06 4.68 -12.89
N ASN A 29 7.28 4.87 -12.38
CA ASN A 29 7.59 4.76 -10.96
C ASN A 29 7.32 6.06 -10.15
N THR A 30 7.24 7.21 -10.85
CA THR A 30 7.00 8.52 -10.22
C THR A 30 5.50 8.82 -10.06
N ILE A 31 4.67 8.27 -10.96
CA ILE A 31 3.21 8.48 -10.94
C ILE A 31 2.53 7.57 -9.89
N LYS A 32 2.95 6.29 -9.75
CA LYS A 32 2.39 5.37 -8.73
C LYS A 32 2.63 5.81 -7.28
N ASN A 33 3.83 6.30 -6.95
CA ASN A 33 4.19 6.69 -5.58
C ASN A 33 3.48 7.95 -5.07
N THR A 34 3.01 8.81 -5.97
CA THR A 34 2.33 10.08 -5.59
C THR A 34 0.86 9.84 -5.25
N ASP A 35 0.21 8.86 -5.88
CA ASP A 35 -1.19 8.53 -5.62
C ASP A 35 -1.36 7.64 -4.36
N GLN A 36 -0.43 6.70 -4.11
CA GLN A 36 -0.47 5.85 -2.91
C GLN A 36 -0.32 6.65 -1.60
N ASN A 37 0.55 7.66 -1.58
CA ASN A 37 0.72 8.53 -0.41
C ASN A 37 -0.49 9.46 -0.18
N ASN A 38 -1.18 9.88 -1.25
CA ASN A 38 -2.40 10.68 -1.15
C ASN A 38 -3.62 9.85 -0.71
N ILE A 39 -3.68 8.56 -1.07
CA ILE A 39 -4.72 7.63 -0.58
C ILE A 39 -4.52 7.35 0.91
N LYS A 40 -3.29 7.06 1.38
CA LYS A 40 -2.99 6.86 2.80
C LYS A 40 -3.35 8.09 3.67
N THR A 41 -3.29 9.30 3.11
CA THR A 41 -3.50 10.55 3.87
C THR A 41 -4.96 11.05 3.86
N ASN A 42 -5.72 10.87 2.77
CA ASN A 42 -7.10 11.37 2.66
C ASN A 42 -8.15 10.52 3.40
N ILE A 43 -7.77 9.31 3.81
CA ILE A 43 -8.64 8.31 4.43
C ILE A 43 -8.97 8.63 5.92
N ALA A 44 -8.17 9.46 6.60
CA ALA A 44 -8.29 9.71 8.04
C ALA A 44 -9.44 10.65 8.49
N ASN A 45 -10.22 11.24 7.58
CA ASN A 45 -10.99 12.47 7.87
C ASN A 45 -12.53 12.42 7.70
N ASN A 46 -13.24 11.30 7.86
CA ASN A 46 -14.73 11.33 7.79
C ASN A 46 -15.49 10.62 8.93
N GLN A 47 -16.21 11.42 9.73
CA GLN A 47 -16.82 11.12 11.04
C GLN A 47 -18.20 10.40 11.03
N SER A 48 -18.35 9.37 11.89
CA SER A 48 -19.29 9.29 13.03
C SER A 48 -20.60 8.47 12.98
N SER A 49 -20.82 7.59 12.00
CA SER A 49 -21.76 6.46 12.17
C SER A 49 -21.30 5.21 11.40
N ASN A 50 -20.18 5.33 10.72
CA ASN A 50 -19.69 4.37 9.74
C ASN A 50 -18.28 3.89 10.07
N ASP A 51 -17.75 4.22 11.27
CA ASP A 51 -16.35 3.97 11.60
C ASP A 51 -15.99 2.48 11.54
N VAL A 52 -16.92 1.59 11.93
CA VAL A 52 -16.72 0.12 11.86
C VAL A 52 -16.63 -0.35 10.41
N GLU A 53 -17.58 0.05 9.56
CA GLU A 53 -17.59 -0.33 8.14
C GLU A 53 -16.47 0.35 7.34
N GLN A 54 -16.12 1.58 7.68
CA GLN A 54 -14.93 2.26 7.13
C GLN A 54 -13.66 1.50 7.49
N LEU A 55 -13.51 1.05 8.74
CA LEU A 55 -12.36 0.24 9.17
C LEU A 55 -12.29 -1.09 8.40
N LYS A 56 -13.43 -1.78 8.23
CA LYS A 56 -13.50 -2.99 7.39
C LYS A 56 -13.13 -2.70 5.95
N SER A 57 -13.61 -1.59 5.40
CA SER A 57 -13.26 -1.15 4.05
C SER A 57 -11.78 -0.83 3.93
N PHE A 58 -11.15 -0.20 4.92
CA PHE A 58 -9.70 0.05 4.92
C PHE A 58 -8.89 -1.23 5.00
N ILE A 59 -9.31 -2.19 5.83
CA ILE A 59 -8.69 -3.51 5.89
C ILE A 59 -8.71 -4.18 4.51
N ASN A 60 -9.88 -4.24 3.88
CA ASN A 60 -10.02 -4.83 2.55
C ASN A 60 -9.18 -4.08 1.49
N ASN A 61 -9.20 -2.75 1.48
CA ASN A 61 -8.42 -1.96 0.53
C ASN A 61 -6.91 -2.19 0.68
N ILE A 62 -6.38 -2.26 1.90
CA ILE A 62 -4.96 -2.53 2.14
C ILE A 62 -4.62 -3.92 1.63
N LEU A 63 -5.44 -4.93 1.92
CA LEU A 63 -5.17 -6.30 1.49
C LEU A 63 -5.24 -6.46 -0.03
N SER A 64 -6.22 -5.83 -0.69
CA SER A 64 -6.32 -5.86 -2.15
C SER A 64 -5.16 -5.15 -2.83
N GLN A 65 -4.72 -4.00 -2.32
CA GLN A 65 -3.53 -3.32 -2.83
C GLN A 65 -2.27 -4.17 -2.63
N LEU A 66 -2.14 -4.79 -1.46
CA LEU A 66 -1.00 -5.66 -1.15
C LEU A 66 -0.95 -6.89 -2.06
N ASP A 67 -2.10 -7.46 -2.43
CA ASP A 67 -2.20 -8.58 -3.37
C ASP A 67 -1.67 -8.19 -4.77
N GLU A 68 -2.09 -7.02 -5.28
CA GLU A 68 -1.59 -6.47 -6.54
C GLU A 68 -0.07 -6.18 -6.48
N GLU A 69 0.42 -5.62 -5.36
CA GLU A 69 1.84 -5.35 -5.16
C GLU A 69 2.68 -6.63 -5.10
N ILE A 70 2.18 -7.67 -4.45
CA ILE A 70 2.82 -8.98 -4.40
C ILE A 70 2.94 -9.59 -5.79
N GLU A 71 1.90 -9.51 -6.62
CA GLU A 71 1.97 -9.97 -8.02
C GLU A 71 3.07 -9.23 -8.79
N ILE A 72 3.10 -7.89 -8.71
CA ILE A 72 4.12 -7.06 -9.36
C ILE A 72 5.52 -7.43 -8.86
N TRP A 73 5.71 -7.59 -7.55
CA TRP A 73 7.01 -7.96 -7.00
C TRP A 73 7.47 -9.33 -7.46
N LYS A 74 6.58 -10.32 -7.56
CA LYS A 74 6.91 -11.63 -8.15
C LYS A 74 7.33 -11.47 -9.60
N GLU A 75 6.58 -10.73 -10.42
CA GLU A 75 6.94 -10.49 -11.83
C GLU A 75 8.31 -9.83 -11.99
N THR A 76 8.69 -8.94 -11.05
CA THR A 76 9.96 -8.20 -11.11
C THR A 76 11.15 -9.03 -10.60
N ASN A 77 10.91 -10.11 -9.85
CA ASN A 77 11.93 -10.92 -9.18
C ASN A 77 11.86 -12.40 -9.63
N ASP A 78 11.72 -12.63 -10.93
CA ASP A 78 11.72 -13.99 -11.54
C ASP A 78 10.67 -14.96 -10.94
N GLY A 79 9.55 -14.42 -10.46
CA GLY A 79 8.45 -15.18 -9.86
C GLY A 79 8.54 -15.35 -8.35
N GLU A 80 9.58 -14.84 -7.69
CA GLU A 80 9.82 -15.05 -6.26
C GLU A 80 9.78 -13.74 -5.45
N LEU A 81 9.44 -13.82 -4.16
CA LEU A 81 9.53 -12.68 -3.25
C LEU A 81 10.91 -12.65 -2.60
N ASN A 82 11.59 -11.51 -2.68
CA ASN A 82 12.85 -11.33 -1.96
C ASN A 82 12.63 -10.81 -0.53
N GLN A 83 13.70 -10.71 0.26
CA GLN A 83 13.63 -10.30 1.66
C GLN A 83 13.06 -8.88 1.87
N ASP A 84 13.35 -7.94 0.95
CA ASP A 84 12.82 -6.59 1.03
C ASP A 84 11.31 -6.56 0.73
N ASN A 85 10.84 -7.40 -0.21
CA ASN A 85 9.40 -7.57 -0.45
C ASN A 85 8.71 -8.15 0.78
N ILE A 86 9.26 -9.21 1.38
CA ILE A 86 8.73 -9.82 2.61
C ILE A 86 8.62 -8.79 3.73
N LYS A 87 9.63 -7.92 3.88
CA LYS A 87 9.60 -6.83 4.85
C LYS A 87 8.44 -5.85 4.58
N GLY A 88 8.24 -5.42 3.33
CA GLY A 88 7.12 -4.56 2.94
C GLY A 88 5.76 -5.19 3.25
N ILE A 89 5.59 -6.47 2.88
CA ILE A 89 4.38 -7.26 3.19
C ILE A 89 4.09 -7.26 4.69
N ASN A 90 5.11 -7.54 5.52
CA ASN A 90 4.95 -7.59 6.97
C ASN A 90 4.62 -6.22 7.59
N GLU A 91 5.11 -5.12 7.00
CA GLU A 91 4.75 -3.77 7.40
C GLU A 91 3.27 -3.47 7.14
N ASP A 92 2.75 -3.81 5.95
CA ASP A 92 1.35 -3.60 5.61
C ASP A 92 0.40 -4.53 6.39
N LEU A 93 0.76 -5.80 6.59
CA LEU A 93 0.01 -6.69 7.48
C LEU A 93 0.02 -6.20 8.94
N SER A 94 1.10 -5.57 9.39
CA SER A 94 1.14 -4.90 10.69
C SER A 94 0.21 -3.68 10.76
N PHE A 95 0.01 -2.96 9.65
CA PHE A 95 -1.02 -1.92 9.56
C PHE A 95 -2.42 -2.51 9.63
N VAL A 96 -2.70 -3.61 8.94
CA VAL A 96 -3.98 -4.34 9.06
C VAL A 96 -4.26 -4.70 10.53
N LEU A 97 -3.28 -5.22 11.27
CA LEU A 97 -3.42 -5.51 12.70
C LEU A 97 -3.75 -4.28 13.56
N LYS A 98 -3.30 -3.08 13.18
CA LYS A 98 -3.69 -1.83 13.87
C LYS A 98 -5.16 -1.54 13.64
N TYR A 99 -5.64 -1.64 12.40
CA TYR A 99 -7.05 -1.40 12.07
C TYR A 99 -7.99 -2.45 12.67
N VAL A 100 -7.57 -3.72 12.75
CA VAL A 100 -8.28 -4.78 13.48
C VAL A 100 -8.45 -4.42 14.96
N LYS A 101 -7.42 -3.88 15.62
CA LYS A 101 -7.53 -3.43 17.02
C LYS A 101 -8.48 -2.24 17.17
N GLU A 102 -8.48 -1.30 16.23
CA GLU A 102 -9.45 -0.21 16.23
C GLU A 102 -10.88 -0.71 16.00
N LEU A 103 -11.04 -1.74 15.17
CA LEU A 103 -12.31 -2.42 14.94
C LEU A 103 -12.79 -3.10 16.23
N GLU A 104 -11.90 -3.79 16.97
CA GLU A 104 -12.21 -4.37 18.29
C GLU A 104 -12.67 -3.29 19.29
N LYS A 105 -12.04 -2.12 19.28
CA LYS A 105 -12.39 -1.01 20.19
C LYS A 105 -13.75 -0.39 19.88
N LYS A 106 -14.09 -0.24 18.59
CA LYS A 106 -15.31 0.46 18.15
C LYS A 106 -16.52 -0.48 18.00
N GLY A 107 -16.30 -1.67 17.43
CA GLY A 107 -17.33 -2.66 17.13
C GLY A 107 -17.44 -3.81 18.13
N GLY A 108 -16.51 -3.89 19.09
CA GLY A 108 -16.40 -5.01 20.01
C GLY A 108 -15.65 -6.21 19.41
N THR A 109 -15.36 -7.20 20.25
CA THR A 109 -14.65 -8.41 19.82
C THR A 109 -15.65 -9.52 19.46
N THR A 110 -15.65 -9.94 18.20
CA THR A 110 -16.38 -11.11 17.70
C THR A 110 -15.43 -12.29 17.48
N ASP A 111 -15.96 -13.50 17.31
CA ASP A 111 -15.11 -14.65 16.99
C ASP A 111 -14.50 -14.55 15.59
N GLN A 112 -15.24 -14.01 14.60
CA GLN A 112 -14.71 -13.70 13.27
C GLN A 112 -13.50 -12.76 13.37
N LEU A 113 -13.59 -11.70 14.17
CA LEU A 113 -12.52 -10.73 14.34
C LEU A 113 -11.28 -11.34 15.02
N LYS A 114 -11.47 -12.28 15.97
CA LYS A 114 -10.37 -13.03 16.58
C LYS A 114 -9.69 -13.96 15.58
N GLN A 115 -10.47 -14.66 14.76
CA GLN A 115 -9.93 -15.57 13.74
C GLN A 115 -9.14 -14.79 12.70
N PHE A 116 -9.71 -13.70 12.17
CA PHE A 116 -9.01 -12.84 11.22
C PHE A 116 -7.71 -12.27 11.80
N LYS A 117 -7.73 -11.78 13.04
CA LYS A 117 -6.52 -11.31 13.75
C LYS A 117 -5.45 -12.40 13.89
N LEU A 118 -5.86 -13.65 14.10
CA LEU A 118 -4.95 -14.78 14.16
C LEU A 118 -4.39 -15.08 12.78
N ALA A 119 -5.23 -15.14 11.74
CA ALA A 119 -4.82 -15.39 10.37
C ALA A 119 -3.80 -14.36 9.87
N VAL A 120 -4.00 -13.06 10.14
CA VAL A 120 -3.02 -12.01 9.77
C VAL A 120 -1.66 -12.25 10.44
N LYS A 121 -1.64 -12.63 11.73
CA LYS A 121 -0.39 -12.96 12.43
C LYS A 121 0.28 -14.21 11.86
N THR A 122 -0.51 -15.22 11.52
CA THR A 122 -0.03 -16.44 10.88
C THR A 122 0.60 -16.12 9.53
N HIS A 123 -0.06 -15.31 8.69
CA HIS A 123 0.46 -14.90 7.39
C HIS A 123 1.80 -14.17 7.50
N ILE A 124 1.97 -13.26 8.47
CA ILE A 124 3.26 -12.60 8.72
C ILE A 124 4.38 -13.65 8.92
N ASN A 125 4.15 -14.64 9.79
CA ASN A 125 5.13 -15.69 10.05
C ASN A 125 5.33 -16.62 8.84
N GLU A 126 4.27 -16.90 8.09
CA GLU A 126 4.33 -17.74 6.89
C GLU A 126 5.07 -17.06 5.73
N PHE A 127 4.98 -15.73 5.58
CA PHE A 127 5.84 -14.97 4.66
C PHE A 127 7.30 -14.99 5.11
N GLU A 128 7.58 -14.82 6.41
CA GLU A 128 8.95 -14.89 6.96
C GLU A 128 9.60 -16.26 6.75
N THR A 129 8.80 -17.33 6.77
CA THR A 129 9.27 -18.70 6.56
C THR A 129 9.17 -19.17 5.10
N GLY A 130 8.63 -18.34 4.21
CA GLY A 130 8.47 -18.64 2.79
C GLY A 130 7.43 -19.73 2.48
N THR A 131 6.50 -20.02 3.40
CA THR A 131 5.48 -21.07 3.22
C THR A 131 4.24 -20.59 2.47
N ILE A 132 4.06 -19.28 2.34
CA ILE A 132 3.03 -18.65 1.50
C ILE A 132 3.65 -17.55 0.64
N GLN A 133 2.94 -17.15 -0.42
CA GLN A 133 3.40 -16.13 -1.38
C GLN A 133 2.28 -15.17 -1.84
N ASP A 134 1.16 -15.13 -1.13
CA ASP A 134 0.01 -14.28 -1.43
C ASP A 134 -0.82 -14.00 -0.16
N VAL A 135 -1.80 -13.10 -0.28
CA VAL A 135 -2.71 -12.70 0.81
C VAL A 135 -4.17 -13.02 0.51
N SER A 136 -4.43 -13.88 -0.48
CA SER A 136 -5.78 -14.18 -0.98
C SER A 136 -6.71 -14.73 0.11
N ALA A 137 -6.17 -15.58 1.00
CA ALA A 137 -6.90 -16.10 2.15
C ALA A 137 -7.31 -14.98 3.14
N LEU A 138 -6.44 -14.00 3.38
CA LEU A 138 -6.78 -12.84 4.22
C LEU A 138 -7.88 -11.99 3.61
N ILE A 139 -7.89 -11.80 2.29
CA ILE A 139 -8.96 -11.07 1.59
C ILE A 139 -10.31 -11.80 1.79
N GLN A 140 -10.32 -13.13 1.64
CA GLN A 140 -11.53 -13.92 1.85
C GLN A 140 -12.05 -13.80 3.30
N GLU A 141 -11.16 -13.85 4.29
CA GLU A 141 -11.55 -13.67 5.68
C GLU A 141 -12.01 -12.24 5.99
N ALA A 142 -11.36 -11.22 5.42
CA ALA A 142 -11.72 -9.82 5.61
C ALA A 142 -13.12 -9.48 5.08
N ASN A 143 -13.58 -10.18 4.04
CA ASN A 143 -14.96 -10.07 3.51
C ASN A 143 -16.02 -10.63 4.47
N ASN A 144 -15.62 -11.39 5.50
CA ASN A 144 -16.52 -11.99 6.49
C ASN A 144 -16.54 -11.23 7.83
N LEU A 145 -15.86 -10.08 7.92
CA LEU A 145 -15.84 -9.20 9.11
C LEU A 145 -17.13 -8.39 9.25
#